data_AF-A0A6X7C315-F1
#
_entry.id   AF-A0A6X7C315-F1
#
_cell.length_a   1.000
_cell.length_b   1.000
_cell.length_c   1.000
_cell.angle_alpha   90.00
_cell.angle_beta   90.00
_cell.angle_gamma   90.00
#
_symmetry.space_group_name_H-M   'P 1'
#
loop_
_entity.id
_entity.type
_entity.pdbx_description
1 polymer ?
#
loop_
_entity_poly.entity_id
_entity_poly.type
_entity_poly.pdbx_seq_one_letter_code
_entity_poly.pdbx_strand_id
1 'polypeptide(L)' 'MKCSERTPDYSYDVLVTDGRHVEVKWWDGDEWDCLVMRDSGICSDDVTHWMLLPEPPEA' A
#
# COMPACT_ATOMS: atom_id res chain seq x y z
N MET A 1 3.49 -16.12 -10.52
CA MET A 1 3.86 -15.26 -9.37
C MET A 1 2.76 -14.23 -9.26
N LYS A 2 1.75 -14.51 -8.46
CA LYS A 2 0.59 -13.62 -8.26
C LYS A 2 0.65 -13.27 -6.79
N CYS A 3 1.19 -12.10 -6.48
CA CYS A 3 1.19 -11.59 -5.11
C CYS A 3 -0.28 -11.43 -4.69
N SER A 4 -0.63 -12.16 -3.63
CA SER A 4 -1.82 -12.01 -2.76
C SER A 4 -3.15 -11.63 -3.42
N GLU A 5 -4.01 -12.63 -3.62
CA GLU A 5 -5.45 -12.49 -3.93
C GLU A 5 -6.28 -11.95 -2.75
N ARG A 6 -5.64 -11.56 -1.65
CA ARG A 6 -6.28 -11.11 -0.41
C ARG A 6 -5.94 -9.66 -0.19
N THR A 7 -6.83 -8.75 -0.56
CA THR A 7 -6.81 -7.36 -0.09
C THR A 7 -6.39 -7.33 1.38
N PRO A 8 -5.44 -6.48 1.80
CA PRO A 8 -5.01 -6.43 3.19
C PRO A 8 -6.22 -6.23 4.09
N ASP A 9 -6.17 -6.84 5.28
CA ASP A 9 -7.20 -6.62 6.29
C ASP A 9 -7.38 -5.11 6.51
N TYR A 10 -8.63 -4.67 6.67
CA TYR A 10 -9.02 -3.27 6.81
C TYR A 10 -8.07 -2.55 7.78
N SER A 11 -7.55 -1.39 7.37
CA SER A 11 -6.65 -0.51 8.15
C SER A 11 -5.25 -1.04 8.53
N TYR A 12 -4.72 -2.04 7.82
CA TYR A 12 -3.28 -2.33 7.90
C TYR A 12 -2.45 -1.45 6.96
N ASP A 13 -1.38 -0.86 7.51
CA ASP A 13 -0.37 -0.16 6.72
C ASP A 13 0.39 -1.16 5.84
N VAL A 14 0.38 -0.90 4.54
CA VAL A 14 1.10 -1.68 3.52
C VAL A 14 1.91 -0.77 2.62
N LEU A 15 2.94 -1.33 2.00
CA LEU A 15 3.64 -0.70 0.90
C LEU A 15 2.80 -0.86 -0.35
N VAL A 16 2.57 0.22 -1.08
CA VAL A 16 1.92 0.24 -2.40
C VAL A 16 2.88 0.77 -3.46
N THR A 17 2.67 0.39 -4.72
CA THR A 17 3.47 0.90 -5.84
C THR A 17 2.67 1.04 -7.14
N ASP A 18 2.94 2.11 -7.88
CA ASP A 18 2.54 2.34 -9.28
C ASP A 18 3.54 1.75 -10.29
N GLY A 19 4.59 1.06 -9.79
CA GLY A 19 5.72 0.57 -10.58
C GLY A 19 6.88 1.55 -10.76
N ARG A 20 6.78 2.77 -10.20
CA ARG A 20 7.83 3.81 -10.23
C ARG A 20 8.16 4.35 -8.85
N HIS A 21 7.14 4.50 -8.02
CA HIS A 21 7.18 5.02 -6.65
C HIS A 21 6.71 3.93 -5.68
N VAL A 22 7.13 4.05 -4.44
CA VAL A 22 6.67 3.20 -3.34
C VAL A 22 6.22 4.10 -2.20
N GLU A 23 5.01 3.90 -1.74
CA GLU A 23 4.40 4.67 -0.64
C GLU A 23 3.78 3.73 0.40
N VAL A 24 3.53 4.26 1.61
CA VAL A 24 2.76 3.56 2.64
C VAL A 24 1.31 4.02 2.54
N LYS A 25 0.40 3.06 2.37
CA LYS A 25 -1.05 3.27 2.33
C LYS A 25 -1.78 2.17 3.09
N TRP A 26 -3.05 2.37 3.40
CA TRP A 26 -3.95 1.32 3.86
C TRP A 26 -5.16 1.23 2.93
N TRP A 27 -5.79 0.05 2.91
CA TRP A 27 -7.07 -0.14 2.22
C TRP A 27 -8.23 0.21 3.16
N ASP A 28 -9.08 1.15 2.74
CA ASP A 28 -10.24 1.61 3.53
C ASP A 28 -11.57 0.95 3.14
N GLY A 29 -11.53 -0.03 2.23
CA GLY A 29 -12.70 -0.73 1.71
C GLY A 29 -13.15 -0.26 0.32
N ASP A 30 -12.80 0.97 -0.08
CA ASP A 30 -13.18 1.59 -1.36
C ASP A 30 -11.96 2.07 -2.13
N GLU A 31 -10.99 2.70 -1.45
CA GLU A 31 -9.77 3.23 -2.03
C GLU A 31 -8.51 2.99 -1.15
N TRP A 32 -7.35 3.21 -1.78
CA TRP A 32 -6.06 3.25 -1.10
C TRP A 32 -5.82 4.64 -0.52
N ASP A 33 -5.91 4.75 0.81
CA ASP A 33 -5.74 6.00 1.53
C ASP A 33 -4.36 6.07 2.24
N CYS A 34 -3.93 7.28 2.56
CA CYS A 34 -2.69 7.58 3.27
C CYS A 34 -2.83 8.77 4.20
N LEU A 35 -2.02 8.79 5.27
CA LEU A 35 -1.97 9.90 6.22
C LEU A 35 -1.52 11.21 5.56
N VAL A 36 -0.84 11.13 4.43
CA VAL A 36 -0.28 12.27 3.69
C VAL A 36 -1.02 12.50 2.36
N MET A 37 -2.35 12.52 2.37
CA MET A 37 -3.17 12.69 1.15
C MET A 37 -2.74 13.83 0.21
N ARG A 38 -2.18 14.93 0.74
CA ARG A 38 -1.74 16.09 -0.07
C ARG A 38 -0.37 15.93 -0.72
N ASP A 39 0.39 14.91 -0.36
CA ASP A 39 1.76 14.66 -0.84
C ASP A 39 1.93 13.23 -1.38
N SER A 40 0.80 12.52 -1.59
CA SER A 40 0.83 11.20 -2.21
C SER A 40 0.97 11.35 -3.72
N GLY A 41 2.01 10.74 -4.27
CA GLY A 41 2.28 10.63 -5.70
C GLY A 41 1.60 9.42 -6.35
N ILE A 42 0.94 8.55 -5.57
CA ILE A 42 0.23 7.36 -6.07
C ILE A 42 -1.28 7.53 -5.83
N CYS A 43 -2.03 7.72 -6.93
CA CYS A 43 -3.48 7.65 -6.89
C CYS A 43 -3.96 6.21 -6.65
N SER A 44 -5.12 6.04 -6.03
CA SER A 44 -5.68 4.71 -5.71
C SER A 44 -5.80 3.82 -6.95
N ASP A 45 -6.28 4.38 -8.07
CA ASP A 45 -6.47 3.66 -9.33
C ASP A 45 -5.15 3.23 -10.00
N ASP A 46 -4.02 3.87 -9.64
CA ASP A 46 -2.71 3.60 -10.21
C ASP A 46 -1.94 2.52 -9.42
N VAL A 47 -2.48 2.03 -8.30
CA VAL A 47 -1.83 0.98 -7.49
C VAL A 47 -1.80 -0.33 -8.27
N THR A 48 -0.59 -0.76 -8.63
CA THR A 48 -0.37 -2.00 -9.37
C THR A 48 -0.14 -3.19 -8.45
N HIS A 49 0.55 -2.97 -7.33
CA HIS A 49 0.94 -4.00 -6.37
C HIS A 49 0.99 -3.42 -4.95
N TRP A 50 0.86 -4.31 -3.97
CA TRP A 50 1.08 -3.98 -2.57
C TRP A 50 1.78 -5.12 -1.85
N MET A 51 2.38 -4.82 -0.70
CA MET A 51 3.08 -5.76 0.17
C MET A 51 2.98 -5.32 1.63
N LEU A 52 2.84 -6.27 2.56
CA LEU A 52 2.93 -5.96 3.99
C LEU A 52 4.29 -5.29 4.31
N LEU A 53 4.31 -4.45 5.35
CA LEU A 53 5.57 -3.90 5.85
C LEU A 53 6.52 -5.05 6.22
N PRO A 54 7.82 -4.96 5.87
CA PRO A 54 8.80 -5.94 6.29
C PRO A 54 8.88 -5.95 7.82
N GLU A 55 9.22 -7.11 8.39
CA GLU A 55 9.52 -7.20 9.82
C GLU A 55 10.64 -6.20 10.16
N PRO A 56 10.55 -5.51 11.32
CA PRO A 56 11.58 -4.58 11.73
C PRO A 56 12.94 -5.31 11.78
N PRO A 57 14.06 -4.63 11.48
CA PRO A 57 15.38 -5.24 11.59
C PRO A 57 15.59 -5.74 13.02
N GLU A 58 15.99 -7.00 13.18
CA GLU A 58 16.41 -7.51 14.47
C GLU A 58 17.69 -6.77 14.91
N ALA A 59 17.69 -6.28 16.15
CA ALA A 59 18.75 -5.45 16.73
C ALA A 59 20.00 -6.25 17.12
#